data_AF-A0A4P6PGS6-F1
#
_entry.id   AF-A0A4P6PGS6-F1
#
_cell.length_a   1.000
_cell.length_b   1.000
_cell.length_c   1.000
_cell.angle_alpha   90.00
_cell.angle_beta   90.00
_cell.angle_gamma   90.00
#
_symmetry.space_group_name_H-M   'P 1'
#
loop_
_entity.id
_entity.type
_entity.pdbx_description
1 polymer ?
#
loop_
_entity_poly.entity_id
_entity_poly.type
_entity_poly.pdbx_seq_one_letter_code
_entity_poly.pdbx_strand_id
1 'polypeptide(L)'
;MKRLTTYLLPALLLAGVSTFASSKPNVVFILIDDLSHYGITAYGANRISSTQGFFKNVEFETPRIDSLAKDGMKCDYAYAYPLCEPTRIALMSGMNNIRNYHQCKSQHASDITFGDLFQHEGYETCIVGKWKQTRGTKSIPGKDYISEFGWDEFCCFDVVTEGYRMIDPDIVENGKIMNYKGIDPVTGRRYYGPDIFNRYALDFIERNQEKPFFLYYSMVLMHDEHTPTPDTKPASIFDEHDISKPTKYGFMKGDDRRYFPDMLAYMDKMVGRVLDKLEELDLDENTLVVVMGDNGTKECFEHVLPDGSVFRGNKGSNKEGGLHVPLLLRAPGKIPAGKSYAGMVNVTDILPTLCDAVGIEPPNKDSLDGISFWPQATGRASGEHRKWIYTWYNGNNKSTDLDNVIEYAFTKEFKRYAPSKLYPEGRFFDLRTDLFEEAGTEKKKVPKVWNKWHYSGLDVSKLTPEQKRAYDGLGKILEQNAYVPVKRLQIVRGEVPLRVGGTKQLECRIYPANATRRGIIWQSSDPSIASVDKFGVVTGHRKGNVEITAYSWDDAMPLADHKSEEFRTDGIQHSVKLRVSK
;
A
#
# COMPACT_ATOMS: atom_id res chain seq x y z
N MET A 1 10.85 80.82 -33.02
CA MET A 1 11.04 79.87 -31.89
C MET A 1 10.46 78.51 -32.30
N LYS A 2 11.28 77.63 -32.88
CA LYS A 2 10.88 76.26 -33.28
C LYS A 2 11.26 75.30 -32.15
N ARG A 3 10.27 74.67 -31.52
CA ARG A 3 10.45 73.69 -30.44
C ARG A 3 10.98 72.38 -31.04
N LEU A 4 12.18 71.97 -30.63
CA LEU A 4 12.65 70.59 -30.81
C LEU A 4 11.86 69.69 -29.85
N THR A 5 11.26 68.63 -30.38
CA THR A 5 10.57 67.60 -29.60
C THR A 5 11.46 66.37 -29.61
N THR A 6 12.10 66.09 -28.46
CA THR A 6 12.95 64.92 -28.25
C THR A 6 12.06 63.70 -28.00
N TYR A 7 12.12 62.70 -28.89
CA TYR A 7 11.47 61.40 -28.65
C TYR A 7 12.38 60.53 -27.78
N LEU A 8 11.96 60.28 -26.54
CA LEU A 8 12.50 59.24 -25.67
C LEU A 8 11.85 57.90 -26.05
N LEU A 9 12.64 56.96 -26.59
CA LEU A 9 12.23 55.56 -26.71
C LEU A 9 12.21 54.93 -25.30
N PRO A 10 11.12 54.26 -24.87
CA PRO A 10 11.17 53.41 -23.70
C PRO A 10 11.86 52.09 -24.07
N ALA A 11 12.98 51.78 -23.42
CA ALA A 11 13.58 50.47 -23.46
C ALA A 11 12.65 49.47 -22.75
N LEU A 12 11.96 48.62 -23.53
CA LEU A 12 11.28 47.45 -22.99
C LEU A 12 12.34 46.48 -22.45
N LEU A 13 12.49 46.43 -21.13
CA LEU A 13 13.07 45.29 -20.42
C LEU A 13 12.12 44.10 -20.62
N LEU A 14 12.45 43.24 -21.58
CA LEU A 14 11.92 41.89 -21.66
C LEU A 14 12.41 41.12 -20.44
N ALA A 15 11.66 41.20 -19.34
CA ALA A 15 11.76 40.23 -18.26
C ALA A 15 11.37 38.88 -18.87
N GLY A 16 12.35 38.00 -19.05
CA GLY A 16 12.13 36.62 -19.42
C GLY A 16 11.26 35.97 -18.35
N VAL A 17 9.97 35.80 -18.63
CA VAL A 17 9.15 34.86 -17.90
C VAL A 17 9.68 33.49 -18.27
N SER A 18 10.60 32.96 -17.47
CA SER A 18 10.81 31.52 -17.43
C SER A 18 9.46 30.92 -17.08
N THR A 19 8.75 30.44 -18.10
CA THR A 19 7.71 29.45 -17.91
C THR A 19 8.42 28.24 -17.34
N PHE A 20 8.50 28.15 -16.01
CA PHE A 20 8.73 26.86 -15.36
C PHE A 20 7.63 25.98 -15.92
N ALA A 21 7.98 25.07 -16.84
CA ALA A 21 7.17 23.91 -17.08
C ALA A 21 6.92 23.34 -15.68
N SER A 22 5.65 23.33 -15.23
CA SER A 22 5.30 22.87 -13.89
C SER A 22 5.98 21.53 -13.69
N SER A 23 7.03 21.50 -12.87
CA SER A 23 7.77 20.28 -12.57
C SER A 23 6.76 19.29 -11.99
N LYS A 24 6.83 18.03 -12.42
CA LYS A 24 6.02 16.98 -11.80
C LYS A 24 6.28 17.01 -10.28
N PRO A 25 5.26 16.96 -9.41
CA PRO A 25 5.48 17.00 -7.97
C PRO A 25 6.12 15.69 -7.50
N ASN A 26 6.92 15.76 -6.43
CA ASN A 26 7.44 14.60 -5.75
C ASN A 26 6.31 13.90 -4.97
N VAL A 27 6.48 12.59 -4.71
CA VAL A 27 5.57 11.83 -3.88
C VAL A 27 6.35 11.09 -2.81
N VAL A 28 5.99 11.32 -1.55
CA VAL A 28 6.49 10.58 -0.39
C VAL A 28 5.30 9.85 0.22
N PHE A 29 5.27 8.53 0.08
CA PHE A 29 4.25 7.70 0.69
C PHE A 29 4.85 6.86 1.83
N ILE A 30 4.47 7.18 3.05
CA ILE A 30 4.87 6.48 4.27
C ILE A 30 3.75 5.54 4.70
N LEU A 31 4.05 4.24 4.77
CA LEU A 31 3.12 3.22 5.23
C LEU A 31 3.61 2.63 6.55
N ILE A 32 2.84 2.83 7.61
CA ILE A 32 3.12 2.33 8.96
C ILE A 32 2.56 0.92 9.11
N ASP A 33 3.38 -0.01 9.59
CA ASP A 33 2.98 -1.41 9.85
C ASP A 33 2.17 -1.48 11.15
N ASP A 34 1.06 -2.22 11.19
CA ASP A 34 0.31 -2.56 12.42
C ASP A 34 -0.12 -1.34 13.29
N LEU A 35 -0.66 -0.29 12.67
CA LEU A 35 -1.17 0.88 13.38
C LEU A 35 -2.64 1.17 13.08
N SER A 36 -3.49 1.02 14.09
CA SER A 36 -4.90 1.44 14.06
C SER A 36 -5.03 2.96 14.00
N HIS A 37 -6.20 3.43 13.54
CA HIS A 37 -6.56 4.85 13.43
C HIS A 37 -6.13 5.72 14.61
N TYR A 38 -6.42 5.28 15.84
CA TYR A 38 -6.11 6.01 17.06
C TYR A 38 -4.65 5.91 17.52
N GLY A 39 -3.77 5.28 16.74
CA GLY A 39 -2.33 5.28 17.00
C GLY A 39 -1.63 6.61 16.70
N ILE A 40 -2.36 7.58 16.14
CA ILE A 40 -1.89 8.94 15.85
C ILE A 40 -2.74 9.93 16.65
N THR A 41 -2.11 10.86 17.36
CA THR A 41 -2.78 11.78 18.29
C THR A 41 -3.73 12.76 17.62
N ALA A 42 -3.55 13.07 16.33
CA ALA A 42 -4.50 13.85 15.53
C ALA A 42 -5.92 13.24 15.45
N TYR A 43 -6.08 11.94 15.76
CA TYR A 43 -7.40 11.28 15.85
C TYR A 43 -7.95 11.22 17.28
N GLY A 44 -7.23 11.78 18.25
CA GLY A 44 -7.75 12.13 19.57
C GLY A 44 -7.27 11.23 20.71
N ALA A 45 -6.86 9.98 20.48
CA ALA A 45 -6.26 9.17 21.54
C ALA A 45 -4.89 9.71 21.92
N ASN A 46 -4.59 9.75 23.22
CA ASN A 46 -3.31 10.27 23.75
C ASN A 46 -2.69 9.33 24.79
N ARG A 47 -3.29 8.16 25.00
CA ARG A 47 -2.82 7.14 25.92
C ARG A 47 -2.92 5.76 25.29
N ILE A 48 -1.95 4.91 25.58
CA ILE A 48 -1.90 3.52 25.16
C ILE A 48 -1.82 2.60 26.38
N SER A 49 -2.53 1.48 26.34
CA SER A 49 -2.51 0.43 27.36
C SER A 49 -2.24 -0.93 26.73
N SER A 50 -1.76 -1.88 27.54
CA SER A 50 -1.77 -3.30 27.17
C SER A 50 -2.85 -4.07 27.91
N THR A 51 -3.63 -4.87 27.19
CA THR A 51 -4.64 -5.77 27.79
C THR A 51 -4.02 -6.90 28.62
N GLN A 52 -2.72 -7.15 28.45
CA GLN A 52 -1.97 -8.18 29.15
C GLN A 52 -1.20 -7.62 30.36
N GLY A 53 -1.41 -6.34 30.71
CA GLY A 53 -0.82 -5.72 31.90
C GLY A 53 0.65 -5.35 31.78
N PHE A 54 1.20 -5.29 30.56
CA PHE A 54 2.60 -4.89 30.32
C PHE A 54 2.88 -3.43 30.68
N PHE A 55 1.92 -2.56 30.39
CA PHE A 55 1.86 -1.15 30.76
C PHE A 55 0.39 -0.69 30.73
N LYS A 56 0.09 0.43 31.38
CA LYS A 56 -1.28 0.97 31.48
C LYS A 56 -1.27 2.48 31.38
N ASN A 57 -2.14 3.03 30.54
CA ASN A 57 -2.36 4.47 30.35
C ASN A 57 -1.06 5.27 30.15
N VAL A 58 -0.13 4.73 29.38
CA VAL A 58 1.10 5.44 29.02
C VAL A 58 0.72 6.55 28.04
N GLU A 59 1.06 7.78 28.36
CA GLU A 59 0.83 8.92 27.46
C GLU A 59 1.74 8.82 26.23
N PHE A 60 1.23 9.23 25.08
CA PHE A 60 2.00 9.30 23.84
C PHE A 60 1.58 10.51 23.01
N GLU A 61 2.48 10.97 22.16
CA GLU A 61 2.28 12.09 21.24
C GLU A 61 2.86 11.75 19.86
N THR A 62 2.24 12.25 18.79
CA THR A 62 2.77 12.15 17.42
C THR A 62 2.85 13.53 16.76
N PRO A 63 3.60 14.49 17.32
CA PRO A 63 3.56 15.88 16.88
C PRO A 63 4.00 16.08 15.42
N ARG A 64 4.92 15.26 14.91
CA ARG A 64 5.37 15.38 13.52
C ARG A 64 4.30 14.88 12.56
N ILE A 65 3.64 13.77 12.84
CA ILE A 65 2.52 13.27 12.03
C ILE A 65 1.29 14.18 12.17
N ASP A 66 1.01 14.70 13.37
CA ASP A 66 -0.09 15.62 13.61
C ASP A 66 0.03 16.92 12.79
N SER A 67 1.26 17.36 12.48
CA SER A 67 1.49 18.48 11.58
C SER A 67 0.89 18.26 10.19
N LEU A 68 0.85 17.02 9.70
CA LEU A 68 0.23 16.69 8.41
C LEU A 68 -1.28 16.90 8.43
N ALA A 69 -1.94 16.63 9.57
CA ALA A 69 -3.37 16.94 9.73
C ALA A 69 -3.61 18.45 9.75
N LYS A 70 -2.75 19.19 10.45
CA LYS A 70 -2.84 20.64 10.58
C LYS A 70 -2.59 21.35 9.25
N ASP A 71 -1.58 20.94 8.51
CA ASP A 71 -1.13 21.63 7.29
C ASP A 71 -1.72 21.00 6.01
N GLY A 72 -2.46 19.90 6.16
CA GLY A 72 -3.13 19.19 5.08
C GLY A 72 -4.50 18.68 5.48
N MET A 73 -4.71 17.38 5.31
CA MET A 73 -5.99 16.72 5.53
C MET A 73 -5.82 15.38 6.26
N LYS A 74 -6.72 15.10 7.20
CA LYS A 74 -6.90 13.76 7.79
C LYS A 74 -8.18 13.10 7.26
N CYS A 75 -8.15 11.79 7.06
CA CYS A 75 -9.33 11.01 6.67
C CYS A 75 -9.90 10.27 7.88
N ASP A 76 -11.18 10.49 8.18
CA ASP A 76 -11.81 9.94 9.39
C ASP A 76 -12.15 8.46 9.25
N TYR A 77 -12.33 7.97 8.01
CA TYR A 77 -12.80 6.61 7.71
C TYR A 77 -11.91 5.93 6.66
N ALA A 78 -10.64 5.65 6.99
CA ALA A 78 -9.73 4.93 6.11
C ALA A 78 -9.60 3.45 6.51
N TYR A 79 -9.79 2.55 5.55
CA TYR A 79 -9.87 1.12 5.78
C TYR A 79 -8.88 0.33 4.92
N ALA A 80 -8.12 -0.53 5.58
CA ALA A 80 -7.21 -1.49 4.97
C ALA A 80 -7.72 -2.93 5.12
N TYR A 81 -6.96 -3.89 4.60
CA TYR A 81 -7.17 -5.29 4.96
C TYR A 81 -6.67 -5.55 6.38
N PRO A 82 -7.09 -6.63 7.03
CA PRO A 82 -6.70 -6.87 8.41
C PRO A 82 -5.27 -7.42 8.55
N LEU A 83 -4.50 -7.57 7.47
CA LEU A 83 -3.13 -8.07 7.49
C LEU A 83 -2.25 -7.36 6.45
N CYS A 84 -0.96 -7.32 6.74
CA CYS A 84 0.07 -6.65 5.95
C CYS A 84 0.06 -7.04 4.46
N GLU A 85 0.21 -8.34 4.14
CA GLU A 85 0.32 -8.80 2.75
C GLU A 85 -0.92 -8.49 1.90
N PRO A 86 -2.14 -8.89 2.30
CA PRO A 86 -3.36 -8.50 1.60
C PRO A 86 -3.47 -6.99 1.34
N THR A 87 -3.15 -6.18 2.35
CA THR A 87 -3.14 -4.72 2.22
C THR A 87 -2.15 -4.27 1.17
N ARG A 88 -0.90 -4.70 1.26
CA ARG A 88 0.19 -4.21 0.40
C ARG A 88 -0.05 -4.58 -1.07
N ILE A 89 -0.61 -5.76 -1.33
CA ILE A 89 -1.04 -6.16 -2.69
C ILE A 89 -2.14 -5.22 -3.19
N ALA A 90 -3.18 -4.98 -2.40
CA ALA A 90 -4.30 -4.11 -2.80
C ALA A 90 -3.87 -2.65 -2.98
N LEU A 91 -3.02 -2.16 -2.07
CA LEU A 91 -2.48 -0.82 -2.04
C LEU A 91 -1.68 -0.50 -3.31
N MET A 92 -0.71 -1.37 -3.63
CA MET A 92 0.19 -1.12 -4.75
C MET A 92 -0.52 -1.22 -6.10
N SER A 93 -1.58 -2.02 -6.20
CA SER A 93 -2.27 -2.34 -7.45
C SER A 93 -3.60 -1.63 -7.65
N GLY A 94 -4.17 -1.00 -6.61
CA GLY A 94 -5.51 -0.41 -6.65
C GLY A 94 -6.64 -1.42 -6.87
N MET A 95 -6.39 -2.71 -6.64
CA MET A 95 -7.33 -3.81 -6.89
C MET A 95 -7.66 -4.59 -5.62
N ASN A 96 -8.91 -5.03 -5.50
CA ASN A 96 -9.33 -5.94 -4.45
C ASN A 96 -8.66 -7.32 -4.62
N ASN A 97 -8.32 -7.94 -3.50
CA ASN A 97 -7.61 -9.22 -3.47
C ASN A 97 -8.33 -10.39 -4.17
N ILE A 98 -9.64 -10.32 -4.42
CA ILE A 98 -10.29 -11.32 -5.30
C ILE A 98 -9.68 -11.36 -6.72
N ARG A 99 -9.10 -10.23 -7.18
CA ARG A 99 -8.55 -10.06 -8.53
C ARG A 99 -7.07 -10.42 -8.68
N ASN A 100 -6.30 -10.33 -7.60
CA ASN A 100 -4.83 -10.41 -7.70
C ASN A 100 -4.13 -11.11 -6.54
N TYR A 101 -4.87 -11.51 -5.49
CA TYR A 101 -4.25 -12.25 -4.40
C TYR A 101 -4.02 -13.70 -4.81
N HIS A 102 -2.77 -14.15 -4.63
CA HIS A 102 -2.39 -15.55 -4.81
C HIS A 102 -2.10 -16.22 -3.47
N GLN A 103 -1.06 -15.76 -2.75
CA GLN A 103 -0.70 -16.27 -1.43
C GLN A 103 0.18 -15.25 -0.72
N CYS A 104 0.41 -15.44 0.57
CA CYS A 104 1.34 -14.61 1.33
C CYS A 104 2.72 -14.56 0.67
N LYS A 105 3.32 -13.36 0.67
CA LYS A 105 4.57 -12.99 0.02
C LYS A 105 4.61 -13.23 -1.50
N SER A 106 3.48 -13.26 -2.20
CA SER A 106 3.46 -13.50 -3.65
C SER A 106 2.52 -12.56 -4.37
N GLN A 107 3.08 -11.74 -5.25
CA GLN A 107 2.30 -10.86 -6.12
C GLN A 107 2.58 -11.22 -7.58
N HIS A 108 1.52 -11.33 -8.38
CA HIS A 108 1.63 -11.80 -9.75
C HIS A 108 2.38 -10.79 -10.63
N ALA A 109 3.17 -11.26 -11.60
CA ALA A 109 3.98 -10.37 -12.44
C ALA A 109 3.13 -9.54 -13.43
N SER A 110 1.87 -9.92 -13.65
CA SER A 110 0.92 -9.14 -14.46
C SER A 110 0.37 -7.92 -13.74
N ASP A 111 0.54 -7.85 -12.41
CA ASP A 111 0.01 -6.73 -11.65
C ASP A 111 0.84 -5.49 -11.94
N ILE A 112 0.21 -4.44 -12.43
CA ILE A 112 0.82 -3.12 -12.55
C ILE A 112 0.74 -2.46 -11.17
N THR A 113 1.89 -2.11 -10.59
CA THR A 113 1.96 -1.43 -9.29
C THR A 113 2.22 0.07 -9.44
N PHE A 114 2.09 0.86 -8.37
CA PHE A 114 2.56 2.25 -8.41
C PHE A 114 4.04 2.37 -8.78
N GLY A 115 4.91 1.44 -8.39
CA GLY A 115 6.33 1.51 -8.74
C GLY A 115 6.48 1.43 -10.26
N ASP A 116 5.81 0.44 -10.86
CA ASP A 116 5.73 0.29 -12.31
C ASP A 116 5.22 1.57 -13.00
N LEU A 117 4.14 2.19 -12.48
CA LEU A 117 3.56 3.41 -13.06
C LEU A 117 4.46 4.64 -12.93
N PHE A 118 4.99 4.90 -11.74
CA PHE A 118 5.83 6.08 -11.49
C PHE A 118 7.14 5.99 -12.27
N GLN A 119 7.79 4.81 -12.28
CA GLN A 119 9.00 4.58 -13.07
C GLN A 119 8.71 4.77 -14.57
N HIS A 120 7.62 4.20 -15.08
CA HIS A 120 7.23 4.36 -16.49
C HIS A 120 7.01 5.82 -16.88
N GLU A 121 6.54 6.63 -15.93
CA GLU A 121 6.29 8.07 -16.08
C GLU A 121 7.51 8.96 -15.81
N GLY A 122 8.69 8.35 -15.63
CA GLY A 122 9.98 9.05 -15.55
C GLY A 122 10.31 9.60 -14.16
N TYR A 123 9.68 9.08 -13.10
CA TYR A 123 10.10 9.35 -11.74
C TYR A 123 11.33 8.51 -11.38
N GLU A 124 12.21 9.07 -10.55
CA GLU A 124 13.17 8.28 -9.80
C GLU A 124 12.41 7.56 -8.67
N THR A 125 12.54 6.24 -8.56
CA THR A 125 11.72 5.44 -7.65
C THR A 125 12.55 4.74 -6.57
N CYS A 126 12.14 4.87 -5.31
CA CYS A 126 12.82 4.25 -4.18
C CYS A 126 11.84 3.64 -3.19
N ILE A 127 12.18 2.45 -2.70
CA ILE A 127 11.48 1.82 -1.58
C ILE A 127 12.43 1.52 -0.43
N VAL A 128 12.03 1.88 0.79
CA VAL A 128 12.78 1.53 2.00
C VAL A 128 11.90 0.89 3.07
N GLY A 129 12.48 -0.01 3.87
CA GLY A 129 11.84 -0.65 5.01
C GLY A 129 11.29 -2.04 4.71
N LYS A 130 10.01 -2.32 5.00
CA LYS A 130 9.41 -3.65 4.89
C LYS A 130 8.96 -3.93 3.45
N TRP A 131 9.39 -5.05 2.88
CA TRP A 131 8.99 -5.42 1.53
C TRP A 131 7.90 -6.50 1.46
N LYS A 132 8.20 -7.74 1.87
CA LYS A 132 7.22 -8.84 2.01
C LYS A 132 6.45 -9.25 0.75
N GLN A 133 6.99 -9.07 -0.45
CA GLN A 133 6.42 -9.59 -1.70
C GLN A 133 7.47 -10.34 -2.49
N THR A 134 7.11 -11.23 -3.40
CA THR A 134 8.06 -11.72 -4.41
C THR A 134 7.39 -11.81 -5.77
N ARG A 135 8.19 -11.53 -6.81
CA ARG A 135 7.97 -11.85 -8.23
C ARG A 135 9.02 -12.85 -8.75
N GLY A 136 9.95 -13.28 -7.88
CA GLY A 136 11.15 -14.01 -8.28
C GLY A 136 10.88 -15.44 -8.72
N THR A 137 11.43 -15.78 -9.88
CA THR A 137 11.63 -17.17 -10.36
C THR A 137 12.99 -17.69 -9.87
N LYS A 138 13.39 -18.90 -10.27
CA LYS A 138 14.80 -19.32 -10.09
C LYS A 138 15.79 -18.45 -10.86
N SER A 139 15.37 -17.88 -12.00
CA SER A 139 16.20 -17.02 -12.85
C SER A 139 16.30 -15.59 -12.34
N ILE A 140 15.40 -15.15 -11.44
CA ILE A 140 15.43 -13.85 -10.78
C ILE A 140 15.58 -14.07 -9.26
N PRO A 141 16.82 -14.08 -8.73
CA PRO A 141 17.09 -14.36 -7.33
C PRO A 141 16.35 -13.42 -6.37
N GLY A 142 16.09 -13.91 -5.15
CA GLY A 142 15.42 -13.17 -4.06
C GLY A 142 15.92 -11.74 -3.85
N LYS A 143 17.23 -11.54 -3.95
CA LYS A 143 17.85 -10.24 -3.69
C LYS A 143 17.61 -9.20 -4.82
N ASP A 144 17.26 -9.65 -6.02
CA ASP A 144 17.24 -8.81 -7.23
C ASP A 144 15.81 -8.50 -7.72
N TYR A 145 14.78 -9.24 -7.30
CA TYR A 145 13.45 -9.11 -7.91
C TYR A 145 12.68 -7.84 -7.53
N ILE A 146 13.12 -7.05 -6.53
CA ILE A 146 12.38 -5.84 -6.12
C ILE A 146 12.29 -4.86 -7.29
N SER A 147 13.32 -4.77 -8.14
CA SER A 147 13.29 -3.92 -9.33
C SER A 147 12.19 -4.31 -10.33
N GLU A 148 11.70 -5.56 -10.32
CA GLU A 148 10.58 -6.03 -11.16
C GLU A 148 9.23 -5.39 -10.79
N PHE A 149 9.19 -4.58 -9.73
CA PHE A 149 8.05 -3.79 -9.28
C PHE A 149 8.18 -2.30 -9.62
N GLY A 150 9.17 -1.92 -10.44
CA GLY A 150 9.43 -0.55 -10.84
C GLY A 150 10.08 0.27 -9.73
N TRP A 151 11.10 -0.30 -9.10
CA TRP A 151 11.94 0.38 -8.12
C TRP A 151 13.38 0.47 -8.65
N ASP A 152 13.88 1.69 -8.80
CA ASP A 152 15.27 1.96 -9.22
C ASP A 152 16.24 1.71 -8.06
N GLU A 153 15.83 2.06 -6.84
CA GLU A 153 16.60 1.88 -5.61
C GLU A 153 15.76 1.19 -4.51
N PHE A 154 16.39 0.36 -3.70
CA PHE A 154 15.76 -0.26 -2.54
C PHE A 154 16.72 -0.57 -1.39
N CYS A 155 16.22 -0.35 -0.16
CA CYS A 155 16.85 -0.77 1.09
C CYS A 155 15.77 -1.44 1.95
N CYS A 156 15.67 -2.77 1.86
CA CYS A 156 14.50 -3.50 2.35
C CYS A 156 14.81 -4.70 3.25
N PHE A 157 13.94 -4.90 4.23
CA PHE A 157 13.80 -6.07 5.09
C PHE A 157 12.83 -7.10 4.48
N ASP A 158 13.02 -8.38 4.83
CA ASP A 158 12.23 -9.54 4.37
C ASP A 158 12.18 -9.66 2.85
N VAL A 159 13.38 -9.68 2.27
CA VAL A 159 13.63 -9.83 0.82
C VAL A 159 14.11 -11.25 0.49
N VAL A 160 15.17 -11.70 1.18
CA VAL A 160 15.74 -13.06 1.04
C VAL A 160 15.41 -13.93 2.24
N THR A 161 15.51 -13.37 3.44
CA THR A 161 15.12 -14.01 4.71
C THR A 161 14.38 -12.99 5.57
N GLU A 162 13.56 -13.49 6.50
CA GLU A 162 12.82 -12.64 7.44
C GLU A 162 13.67 -12.14 8.62
N GLY A 163 14.93 -12.58 8.77
CA GLY A 163 15.97 -12.00 9.64
C GLY A 163 15.57 -11.37 10.98
N TYR A 164 16.36 -10.39 11.44
CA TYR A 164 15.95 -9.37 12.42
C TYR A 164 15.66 -8.06 11.67
N ARG A 165 14.71 -7.25 12.16
CA ARG A 165 14.33 -5.97 11.50
C ARG A 165 14.64 -4.73 12.32
N MET A 166 14.73 -4.88 13.64
CA MET A 166 14.92 -3.75 14.54
C MET A 166 16.39 -3.60 14.90
N ILE A 167 16.88 -4.36 15.87
CA ILE A 167 18.28 -4.29 16.31
C ILE A 167 19.09 -5.32 15.52
N ASP A 168 20.28 -4.92 15.07
CA ASP A 168 21.18 -5.77 14.28
C ASP A 168 20.47 -6.39 13.05
N PRO A 169 19.87 -5.56 12.16
CA PRO A 169 18.96 -6.03 11.13
C PRO A 169 19.66 -6.74 9.97
N ASP A 170 18.90 -7.60 9.29
CA ASP A 170 19.29 -8.20 8.01
C ASP A 170 18.48 -7.53 6.87
N ILE A 171 19.19 -6.88 5.94
CA ILE A 171 18.63 -5.97 4.94
C ILE A 171 19.19 -6.33 3.56
N VAL A 172 18.44 -6.06 2.49
CA VAL A 172 18.97 -6.04 1.13
C VAL A 172 19.00 -4.62 0.60
N GLU A 173 20.18 -4.17 0.18
CA GLU A 173 20.42 -2.85 -0.42
C GLU A 173 20.83 -3.03 -1.88
N ASN A 174 19.97 -2.65 -2.83
CA ASN A 174 20.22 -2.74 -4.28
C ASN A 174 20.88 -4.07 -4.70
N GLY A 175 20.27 -5.19 -4.27
CA GLY A 175 20.76 -6.54 -4.60
C GLY A 175 21.92 -7.07 -3.75
N LYS A 176 22.36 -6.32 -2.72
CA LYS A 176 23.41 -6.73 -1.77
C LYS A 176 22.80 -7.10 -0.42
N ILE A 177 23.10 -8.29 0.08
CA ILE A 177 22.65 -8.75 1.40
C ILE A 177 23.58 -8.14 2.46
N MET A 178 22.99 -7.40 3.38
CA MET A 178 23.66 -6.67 4.46
C MET A 178 23.21 -7.24 5.80
N ASN A 179 24.17 -7.75 6.58
CA ASN A 179 23.92 -8.28 7.93
C ASN A 179 24.56 -7.31 8.93
N TYR A 180 23.81 -6.30 9.36
CA TYR A 180 24.32 -5.30 10.30
C TYR A 180 24.43 -5.90 11.69
N LYS A 181 25.61 -5.77 12.32
CA LYS A 181 25.89 -6.26 13.67
C LYS A 181 26.79 -5.30 14.43
N GLY A 182 26.55 -5.13 15.72
CA GLY A 182 27.41 -4.34 16.59
C GLY A 182 27.12 -2.84 16.48
N ILE A 183 28.17 -2.01 16.53
CA ILE A 183 28.05 -0.56 16.63
C ILE A 183 27.99 0.08 15.24
N ASP A 184 26.94 0.87 15.00
CA ASP A 184 26.80 1.79 13.89
C ASP A 184 27.78 2.96 14.08
N PRO A 185 28.76 3.13 13.16
CA PRO A 185 29.74 4.21 13.27
C PRO A 185 29.11 5.61 13.14
N VAL A 186 27.91 5.73 12.56
CA VAL A 186 27.21 7.02 12.40
C VAL A 186 26.63 7.48 13.74
N THR A 187 26.09 6.56 14.54
CA THR A 187 25.39 6.89 15.79
C THR A 187 26.24 6.64 17.03
N GLY A 188 27.31 5.84 16.91
CA GLY A 188 28.09 5.34 18.05
C GLY A 188 27.35 4.34 18.91
N ARG A 189 26.21 3.81 18.44
CA ARG A 189 25.33 2.88 19.15
C ARG A 189 25.04 1.65 18.32
N ARG A 190 24.32 0.66 18.87
CA ARG A 190 23.97 -0.52 18.09
C ARG A 190 23.18 -0.18 16.84
N TYR A 191 23.40 -0.96 15.77
CA TYR A 191 22.63 -0.80 14.53
C TYR A 191 21.13 -0.95 14.80
N TYR A 192 20.35 -0.01 14.25
CA TYR A 192 18.90 0.01 14.31
C TYR A 192 18.33 0.14 12.89
N GLY A 193 17.55 -0.83 12.44
CA GLY A 193 16.94 -0.89 11.12
C GLY A 193 16.17 0.37 10.75
N PRO A 194 15.27 0.88 11.61
CA PRO A 194 14.57 2.15 11.36
C PRO A 194 15.51 3.32 11.02
N ASP A 195 16.67 3.43 11.69
CA ASP A 195 17.67 4.45 11.37
C ASP A 195 18.32 4.23 10.00
N ILE A 196 18.63 2.98 9.65
CA ILE A 196 19.21 2.62 8.34
C ILE A 196 18.25 2.98 7.21
N PHE A 197 16.99 2.53 7.30
CA PHE A 197 15.96 2.83 6.31
C PHE A 197 15.71 4.34 6.18
N ASN A 198 15.63 5.05 7.31
CA ASN A 198 15.42 6.49 7.31
C ASN A 198 16.60 7.22 6.64
N ARG A 199 17.85 6.92 7.03
CA ARG A 199 19.03 7.53 6.40
C ARG A 199 19.08 7.28 4.89
N TYR A 200 18.74 6.07 4.45
CA TYR A 200 18.67 5.75 3.03
C TYR A 200 17.62 6.59 2.30
N ALA A 201 16.43 6.75 2.89
CA ALA A 201 15.39 7.62 2.34
C ALA A 201 15.82 9.10 2.26
N LEU A 202 16.47 9.62 3.32
CA LEU A 202 16.95 11.02 3.33
C LEU A 202 18.02 11.25 2.26
N ASP A 203 18.97 10.32 2.12
CA ASP A 203 20.00 10.35 1.07
C ASP A 203 19.38 10.29 -0.34
N PHE A 204 18.37 9.43 -0.55
CA PHE A 204 17.64 9.36 -1.81
C PHE A 204 16.96 10.68 -2.18
N ILE A 205 16.27 11.32 -1.23
CA ILE A 205 15.64 12.64 -1.44
C ILE A 205 16.70 13.66 -1.84
N GLU A 206 17.81 13.73 -1.10
CA GLU A 206 18.88 14.70 -1.32
C GLU A 206 19.54 14.55 -2.70
N ARG A 207 19.84 13.32 -3.13
CA ARG A 207 20.42 13.05 -4.44
C ARG A 207 19.48 13.36 -5.61
N ASN A 208 18.17 13.32 -5.39
CA ASN A 208 17.16 13.45 -6.43
C ASN A 208 16.38 14.77 -6.38
N GLN A 209 16.80 15.75 -5.59
CA GLN A 209 16.09 17.04 -5.42
C GLN A 209 15.82 17.82 -6.73
N GLU A 210 16.60 17.57 -7.79
CA GLU A 210 16.45 18.21 -9.10
C GLU A 210 15.54 17.42 -10.08
N LYS A 211 15.00 16.28 -9.66
CA LYS A 211 14.17 15.38 -10.48
C LYS A 211 12.90 15.00 -9.72
N PRO A 212 11.78 14.70 -10.41
CA PRO A 212 10.62 14.16 -9.74
C PRO A 212 10.94 12.76 -9.18
N PHE A 213 10.66 12.54 -7.90
CA PHE A 213 10.88 11.26 -7.26
C PHE A 213 9.63 10.71 -6.56
N PHE A 214 9.57 9.38 -6.46
CA PHE A 214 8.59 8.65 -5.69
C PHE A 214 9.28 7.79 -4.65
N LEU A 215 9.13 8.17 -3.39
CA LEU A 215 9.62 7.43 -2.23
C LEU A 215 8.47 6.68 -1.58
N TYR A 216 8.55 5.36 -1.52
CA TYR A 216 7.68 4.51 -0.72
C TYR A 216 8.42 4.05 0.54
N TYR A 217 8.16 4.73 1.66
CA TYR A 217 8.72 4.38 2.96
C TYR A 217 7.76 3.45 3.71
N SER A 218 7.95 2.16 3.50
CA SER A 218 7.20 1.11 4.16
C SER A 218 7.84 0.79 5.52
N MET A 219 7.39 1.42 6.60
CA MET A 219 8.05 1.33 7.90
C MET A 219 8.03 -0.10 8.46
N VAL A 220 9.10 -0.47 9.16
CA VAL A 220 9.17 -1.72 9.95
C VAL A 220 8.69 -1.52 11.40
N LEU A 221 8.62 -0.27 11.87
CA LEU A 221 8.21 0.11 13.23
C LEU A 221 6.76 -0.30 13.51
N MET A 222 6.43 -0.42 14.80
CA MET A 222 5.15 -0.83 15.39
C MET A 222 4.76 -2.31 15.24
N HIS A 223 5.35 -3.05 14.29
CA HIS A 223 5.16 -4.50 14.18
C HIS A 223 5.80 -5.27 15.35
N ASP A 224 5.38 -6.53 15.52
CA ASP A 224 6.07 -7.53 16.36
C ASP A 224 7.58 -7.58 16.12
N GLU A 225 8.33 -8.02 17.15
CA GLU A 225 9.74 -7.69 17.40
C GLU A 225 9.85 -6.34 18.12
N HIS A 226 9.05 -6.17 19.17
CA HIS A 226 9.04 -4.96 19.98
C HIS A 226 10.35 -4.86 20.76
N THR A 227 11.25 -3.99 20.34
CA THR A 227 12.53 -3.76 21.02
C THR A 227 12.55 -2.36 21.62
N PRO A 228 13.44 -2.09 22.59
CA PRO A 228 13.77 -0.70 22.88
C PRO A 228 14.27 -0.02 21.60
N THR A 229 14.12 1.30 21.58
CA THR A 229 14.62 2.17 20.51
C THR A 229 15.90 2.85 20.99
N PRO A 230 16.68 3.49 20.12
CA PRO A 230 17.77 4.34 20.55
C PRO A 230 17.33 5.40 21.57
N ASP A 231 16.09 5.89 21.55
CA ASP A 231 15.67 6.93 22.49
C ASP A 231 15.19 6.38 23.85
N THR A 232 15.01 5.05 23.97
CA THR A 232 14.60 4.38 25.23
C THR A 232 15.54 4.75 26.38
N LYS A 233 14.94 5.01 27.56
CA LYS A 233 15.67 5.41 28.78
C LYS A 233 15.58 4.35 29.89
N PRO A 234 16.67 4.15 30.66
CA PRO A 234 18.03 4.65 30.42
C PRO A 234 18.62 4.08 29.11
N ALA A 235 19.56 4.81 28.51
CA ALA A 235 20.08 4.50 27.18
C ALA A 235 20.67 3.08 27.06
N SER A 236 21.27 2.57 28.15
CA SER A 236 21.85 1.22 28.20
C SER A 236 20.84 0.11 27.88
N ILE A 237 19.54 0.34 28.09
CA ILE A 237 18.50 -0.66 27.75
C ILE A 237 18.56 -1.05 26.28
N PHE A 238 18.71 -0.08 25.38
CA PHE A 238 18.83 -0.37 23.95
C PHE A 238 20.13 -1.09 23.62
N ASP A 239 21.24 -0.61 24.16
CA ASP A 239 22.56 -1.13 23.83
C ASP A 239 22.75 -2.57 24.36
N GLU A 240 22.13 -2.92 25.49
CA GLU A 240 22.29 -4.21 26.17
C GLU A 240 21.17 -5.22 25.88
N HIS A 241 20.14 -4.86 25.09
CA HIS A 241 18.98 -5.73 24.84
C HIS A 241 19.37 -7.05 24.16
N ASP A 242 19.02 -8.18 24.79
CA ASP A 242 19.31 -9.52 24.27
C ASP A 242 18.24 -9.96 23.26
N ILE A 243 18.58 -9.83 21.97
CA ILE A 243 17.72 -10.25 20.86
C ILE A 243 17.79 -11.76 20.57
N SER A 244 18.66 -12.52 21.26
CA SER A 244 18.85 -13.95 20.96
C SER A 244 17.82 -14.86 21.61
N LYS A 245 17.06 -14.35 22.60
CA LYS A 245 16.11 -15.12 23.41
C LYS A 245 14.72 -14.49 23.37
N PRO A 246 13.64 -15.29 23.47
CA PRO A 246 12.32 -14.76 23.76
C PRO A 246 12.32 -14.04 25.11
N THR A 247 11.61 -12.93 25.21
CA THR A 247 11.36 -12.30 26.51
C THR A 247 10.10 -12.90 27.15
N LYS A 248 9.88 -12.66 28.44
CA LYS A 248 8.63 -13.06 29.10
C LYS A 248 7.40 -12.26 28.64
N TYR A 249 7.59 -11.24 27.82
CA TYR A 249 6.56 -10.31 27.34
C TYR A 249 6.31 -10.43 25.83
N GLY A 250 6.93 -11.40 25.15
CA GLY A 250 6.77 -11.63 23.71
C GLY A 250 6.83 -13.11 23.36
N PHE A 251 6.47 -13.43 22.11
CA PHE A 251 6.45 -14.83 21.63
C PHE A 251 7.65 -15.18 20.75
N MET A 252 8.33 -14.17 20.19
CA MET A 252 9.49 -14.34 19.32
C MET A 252 10.77 -13.87 20.00
N LYS A 253 11.93 -14.18 19.40
CA LYS A 253 13.24 -13.75 19.90
C LYS A 253 13.32 -12.21 19.91
N GLY A 254 13.81 -11.64 21.01
CA GLY A 254 13.97 -10.20 21.18
C GLY A 254 12.68 -9.38 21.39
N ASP A 255 11.50 -9.98 21.17
CA ASP A 255 10.20 -9.30 21.30
C ASP A 255 9.84 -9.04 22.78
N ASP A 256 9.72 -7.78 23.16
CA ASP A 256 9.27 -7.29 24.46
C ASP A 256 8.25 -6.16 24.28
N ARG A 257 6.99 -6.53 24.41
CA ARG A 257 5.84 -5.64 24.14
C ARG A 257 5.79 -4.41 25.01
N ARG A 258 6.57 -4.32 26.10
CA ARG A 258 6.63 -3.11 26.92
C ARG A 258 7.20 -1.91 26.17
N TYR A 259 7.99 -2.12 25.12
CA TYR A 259 8.60 -1.04 24.33
C TYR A 259 7.73 -0.51 23.21
N PHE A 260 6.48 -0.97 23.08
CA PHE A 260 5.55 -0.43 22.08
C PHE A 260 5.38 1.10 22.16
N PRO A 261 5.26 1.75 23.35
CA PRO A 261 5.20 3.21 23.43
C PRO A 261 6.48 3.90 22.93
N ASP A 262 7.66 3.35 23.22
CA ASP A 262 8.93 3.90 22.76
C ASP A 262 9.04 3.82 21.22
N MET A 263 8.57 2.71 20.63
CA MET A 263 8.51 2.55 19.18
C MET A 263 7.54 3.54 18.53
N LEU A 264 6.43 3.87 19.19
CA LEU A 264 5.45 4.84 18.72
C LEU A 264 6.08 6.24 18.65
N ALA A 265 6.74 6.69 19.71
CA ALA A 265 7.45 7.97 19.72
C ALA A 265 8.56 8.01 18.66
N TYR A 266 9.28 6.89 18.49
CA TYR A 266 10.35 6.80 17.51
C TYR A 266 9.84 6.76 16.06
N MET A 267 8.66 6.19 15.81
CA MET A 267 7.98 6.24 14.53
C MET A 267 7.66 7.68 14.12
N ASP A 268 7.09 8.48 15.02
CA ASP A 268 6.83 9.91 14.76
C ASP A 268 8.13 10.66 14.45
N LYS A 269 9.20 10.39 15.20
CA LYS A 269 10.54 10.95 14.92
C LYS A 269 11.05 10.58 13.53
N MET A 270 10.90 9.33 13.08
CA MET A 270 11.34 8.92 11.74
C MET A 270 10.56 9.62 10.63
N VAL A 271 9.24 9.79 10.80
CA VAL A 271 8.43 10.61 9.88
C VAL A 271 8.91 12.05 9.89
N GLY A 272 9.12 12.62 11.08
CA GLY A 272 9.61 13.99 11.26
C GLY A 272 10.88 14.28 10.48
N ARG A 273 11.87 13.39 10.52
CA ARG A 273 13.13 13.55 9.77
C ARG A 273 12.94 13.64 8.26
N VAL A 274 11.94 12.93 7.71
CA VAL A 274 11.59 13.04 6.28
C VAL A 274 10.97 14.40 5.99
N LEU A 275 10.06 14.86 6.84
CA LEU A 275 9.46 16.19 6.70
C LEU A 275 10.51 17.30 6.81
N ASP A 276 11.44 17.18 7.77
CA ASP A 276 12.54 18.13 7.98
C ASP A 276 13.46 18.20 6.75
N LYS A 277 13.77 17.04 6.14
CA LYS A 277 14.62 17.00 4.93
C LYS A 277 13.93 17.60 3.71
N LEU A 278 12.62 17.45 3.57
CA LEU A 278 11.85 18.12 2.50
C LEU A 278 11.86 19.64 2.69
N GLU A 279 11.76 20.12 3.93
CA GLU A 279 11.84 21.55 4.25
C GLU A 279 13.27 22.09 4.04
N GLU A 280 14.29 21.37 4.51
CA GLU A 280 15.72 21.72 4.37
C GLU A 280 16.14 21.94 2.92
N LEU A 281 15.57 21.17 1.99
CA LEU A 281 15.89 21.20 0.57
C LEU A 281 14.90 22.02 -0.27
N ASP A 282 14.00 22.79 0.37
CA ASP A 282 12.97 23.58 -0.30
C ASP A 282 12.04 22.76 -1.22
N LEU A 283 11.81 21.48 -0.90
CA LEU A 283 10.99 20.55 -1.68
C LEU A 283 9.53 20.49 -1.22
N ASP A 284 9.21 21.03 -0.03
CA ASP A 284 7.91 20.85 0.61
C ASP A 284 6.72 21.32 -0.25
N GLU A 285 6.82 22.51 -0.85
CA GLU A 285 5.77 23.10 -1.69
C GLU A 285 5.47 22.30 -2.97
N ASN A 286 6.39 21.42 -3.40
CA ASN A 286 6.24 20.58 -4.58
C ASN A 286 6.21 19.07 -4.24
N THR A 287 5.86 18.71 -3.00
CA THR A 287 5.81 17.31 -2.57
C THR A 287 4.43 16.96 -2.00
N LEU A 288 3.83 15.87 -2.51
CA LEU A 288 2.71 15.20 -1.85
C LEU A 288 3.27 14.22 -0.81
N VAL A 289 2.95 14.44 0.47
CA VAL A 289 3.24 13.51 1.56
C VAL A 289 1.96 12.78 1.96
N VAL A 290 2.00 11.46 2.00
CA VAL A 290 0.92 10.59 2.47
C VAL A 290 1.43 9.72 3.61
N VAL A 291 0.69 9.67 4.73
CA VAL A 291 0.94 8.74 5.84
C VAL A 291 -0.28 7.85 6.03
N MET A 292 -0.11 6.53 5.96
CA MET A 292 -1.20 5.57 6.16
C MET A 292 -0.77 4.39 7.03
N GLY A 293 -1.68 3.76 7.78
CA GLY A 293 -1.44 2.44 8.38
C GLY A 293 -1.81 1.28 7.44
N ASP A 294 -1.12 0.15 7.51
CA ASP A 294 -1.41 -1.01 6.63
C ASP A 294 -2.45 -1.99 7.20
N ASN A 295 -2.63 -2.04 8.51
CA ASN A 295 -3.68 -2.77 9.20
C ASN A 295 -3.73 -2.34 10.67
N GLY A 296 -4.69 -2.86 11.44
CA GLY A 296 -4.86 -2.48 12.84
C GLY A 296 -3.71 -2.90 13.76
N THR A 297 -3.58 -2.19 14.87
CA THR A 297 -2.64 -2.51 15.95
C THR A 297 -2.87 -3.91 16.50
N LYS A 298 -1.79 -4.54 16.98
CA LYS A 298 -1.85 -5.85 17.61
C LYS A 298 -2.89 -5.93 18.73
N GLU A 299 -3.53 -7.10 18.87
CA GLU A 299 -4.66 -7.34 19.77
C GLU A 299 -4.38 -7.16 21.27
N CYS A 300 -3.10 -7.10 21.67
CA CYS A 300 -2.71 -6.88 23.05
C CYS A 300 -2.61 -5.41 23.45
N PHE A 301 -2.91 -4.47 22.55
CA PHE A 301 -2.83 -3.03 22.80
C PHE A 301 -4.18 -2.32 22.60
N GLU A 302 -4.39 -1.28 23.40
CA GLU A 302 -5.61 -0.48 23.45
C GLU A 302 -5.26 1.01 23.44
N HIS A 303 -5.90 1.76 22.56
CA HIS A 303 -5.83 3.22 22.49
C HIS A 303 -6.93 3.81 23.36
N VAL A 304 -6.57 4.74 24.24
CA VAL A 304 -7.46 5.35 25.23
C VAL A 304 -7.66 6.82 24.90
N LEU A 305 -8.91 7.22 24.72
CA LEU A 305 -9.28 8.61 24.42
C LEU A 305 -9.33 9.48 25.70
N PRO A 306 -9.38 10.81 25.56
CA PRO A 306 -9.46 11.73 26.68
C PRO A 306 -10.70 11.51 27.57
N ASP A 307 -11.82 11.09 26.97
CA ASP A 307 -13.07 10.77 27.67
C ASP A 307 -13.07 9.40 28.38
N GLY A 308 -11.98 8.63 28.24
CA GLY A 308 -11.82 7.30 28.80
C GLY A 308 -12.38 6.17 27.96
N SER A 309 -12.96 6.46 26.78
CA SER A 309 -13.34 5.42 25.82
C SER A 309 -12.10 4.69 25.28
N VAL A 310 -12.28 3.42 24.91
CA VAL A 310 -11.19 2.52 24.55
C VAL A 310 -11.41 1.95 23.16
N PHE A 311 -10.43 2.15 22.28
CA PHE A 311 -10.35 1.50 20.98
C PHE A 311 -9.33 0.36 21.03
N ARG A 312 -9.79 -0.86 20.74
CA ARG A 312 -8.95 -2.06 20.83
C ARG A 312 -8.28 -2.36 19.50
N GLY A 313 -6.96 -2.55 19.53
CA GLY A 313 -6.25 -3.16 18.41
C GLY A 313 -6.77 -4.57 18.15
N ASN A 314 -6.75 -5.02 16.90
CA ASN A 314 -7.12 -6.39 16.55
C ASN A 314 -6.55 -6.83 15.19
N LYS A 315 -5.23 -6.68 14.99
CA LYS A 315 -4.53 -7.21 13.80
C LYS A 315 -5.02 -8.60 13.41
N GLY A 316 -5.30 -8.80 12.13
CA GLY A 316 -5.80 -10.05 11.56
C GLY A 316 -7.28 -10.31 11.80
N SER A 317 -8.04 -9.33 12.31
CA SER A 317 -9.49 -9.41 12.51
C SER A 317 -10.20 -8.55 11.48
N ASN A 318 -11.28 -9.08 10.89
CA ASN A 318 -12.14 -8.32 9.98
C ASN A 318 -13.04 -7.33 10.71
N LYS A 319 -12.73 -6.92 11.94
CA LYS A 319 -13.51 -5.96 12.74
C LYS A 319 -12.83 -4.59 12.71
N GLU A 320 -13.49 -3.56 13.23
CA GLU A 320 -12.96 -2.18 13.21
C GLU A 320 -11.49 -2.09 13.66
N GLY A 321 -11.16 -2.72 14.79
CA GLY A 321 -9.81 -2.73 15.36
C GLY A 321 -8.71 -3.36 14.50
N GLY A 322 -9.06 -4.13 13.47
CA GLY A 322 -8.12 -4.68 12.49
C GLY A 322 -8.10 -3.96 11.15
N LEU A 323 -9.13 -3.19 10.83
CA LEU A 323 -9.35 -2.60 9.50
C LEU A 323 -9.13 -1.08 9.46
N HIS A 324 -9.52 -0.37 10.52
CA HIS A 324 -9.53 1.10 10.56
C HIS A 324 -8.13 1.64 10.90
N VAL A 325 -7.56 2.39 9.97
CA VAL A 325 -6.16 2.85 9.98
C VAL A 325 -6.09 4.38 9.87
N PRO A 326 -4.98 5.01 10.28
CA PRO A 326 -4.79 6.44 10.05
C PRO A 326 -4.54 6.68 8.54
N LEU A 327 -5.00 7.82 8.01
CA LEU A 327 -4.63 8.29 6.68
C LEU A 327 -4.58 9.83 6.65
N LEU A 328 -3.38 10.38 6.45
CA LEU A 328 -3.13 11.81 6.37
C LEU A 328 -2.43 12.17 5.06
N LEU A 329 -2.80 13.31 4.48
CA LEU A 329 -2.25 13.82 3.23
C LEU A 329 -1.87 15.29 3.39
N ARG A 330 -0.66 15.67 2.96
CA ARG A 330 -0.20 17.07 2.87
C ARG A 330 0.32 17.33 1.47
N ALA A 331 -0.19 18.39 0.83
CA ALA A 331 0.32 18.92 -0.42
C ALA A 331 0.07 20.43 -0.44
N PRO A 332 1.05 21.26 0.00
CA PRO A 332 0.90 22.70 0.08
C PRO A 332 0.41 23.31 -1.24
N GLY A 333 -0.45 24.32 -1.15
CA GLY A 333 -1.09 24.95 -2.31
C GLY A 333 -2.11 24.09 -3.09
N LYS A 334 -2.24 22.79 -2.80
CA LYS A 334 -3.20 21.87 -3.46
C LYS A 334 -4.29 21.37 -2.50
N ILE A 335 -3.91 20.91 -1.31
CA ILE A 335 -4.84 20.48 -0.26
C ILE A 335 -5.00 21.65 0.72
N PRO A 336 -6.23 22.12 0.99
CA PRO A 336 -6.45 23.12 2.03
C PRO A 336 -6.09 22.57 3.41
N ALA A 337 -5.31 23.34 4.17
CA ALA A 337 -4.85 22.99 5.51
C ALA A 337 -5.99 22.78 6.52
N GLY A 338 -5.78 21.89 7.49
CA GLY A 338 -6.66 21.64 8.62
C GLY A 338 -7.97 20.93 8.26
N LYS A 339 -8.03 20.24 7.12
CA LYS A 339 -9.27 19.60 6.66
C LYS A 339 -9.46 18.21 7.27
N SER A 340 -10.73 17.88 7.54
CA SER A 340 -11.17 16.51 7.85
C SER A 340 -12.01 16.01 6.69
N TYR A 341 -11.69 14.82 6.18
CA TYR A 341 -12.50 14.13 5.17
C TYR A 341 -13.25 12.97 5.81
N ALA A 342 -14.56 13.13 5.92
CA ALA A 342 -15.46 12.18 6.55
C ALA A 342 -15.96 11.08 5.61
N GLY A 343 -15.56 11.05 4.33
CA GLY A 343 -15.94 9.97 3.42
C GLY A 343 -15.10 8.72 3.66
N MET A 344 -15.66 7.54 3.37
CA MET A 344 -14.88 6.30 3.46
C MET A 344 -13.77 6.29 2.39
N VAL A 345 -12.59 5.82 2.78
CA VAL A 345 -11.46 5.54 1.88
C VAL A 345 -11.12 4.07 2.04
N ASN A 346 -11.08 3.33 0.93
CA ASN A 346 -10.52 1.99 0.90
C ASN A 346 -9.05 2.05 0.49
N VAL A 347 -8.24 1.10 0.95
CA VAL A 347 -6.83 1.05 0.57
C VAL A 347 -6.58 0.93 -0.94
N THR A 348 -7.54 0.39 -1.71
CA THR A 348 -7.44 0.39 -3.17
C THR A 348 -7.51 1.79 -3.78
N ASP A 349 -8.05 2.79 -3.06
CA ASP A 349 -8.17 4.18 -3.53
C ASP A 349 -6.85 4.93 -3.59
N ILE A 350 -5.83 4.44 -2.88
CA ILE A 350 -4.55 5.15 -2.79
C ILE A 350 -3.87 5.21 -4.15
N LEU A 351 -3.77 4.10 -4.89
CA LEU A 351 -3.16 4.09 -6.22
C LEU A 351 -3.79 5.13 -7.17
N PRO A 352 -5.10 5.10 -7.47
CA PRO A 352 -5.69 6.08 -8.38
C PRO A 352 -5.65 7.51 -7.82
N THR A 353 -5.66 7.70 -6.49
CA THR A 353 -5.50 9.03 -5.87
C THR A 353 -4.09 9.58 -6.08
N LEU A 354 -3.04 8.77 -5.92
CA LEU A 354 -1.67 9.16 -6.20
C LEU A 354 -1.50 9.51 -7.69
N CYS A 355 -2.03 8.68 -8.58
CA CYS A 355 -1.98 8.91 -10.02
C CYS A 355 -2.68 10.23 -10.41
N ASP A 356 -3.90 10.49 -9.91
CA ASP A 356 -4.64 11.74 -10.14
C ASP A 356 -3.90 12.97 -9.57
N ALA A 357 -3.23 12.81 -8.42
CA ALA A 357 -2.45 13.88 -7.81
C ALA A 357 -1.28 14.36 -8.68
N VAL A 358 -0.69 13.46 -9.46
CA VAL A 358 0.48 13.76 -10.31
C VAL A 358 0.19 13.74 -11.80
N GLY A 359 -1.07 13.51 -12.20
CA GLY A 359 -1.49 13.48 -13.61
C GLY A 359 -1.08 12.24 -14.39
N ILE A 360 -0.89 11.10 -13.72
CA ILE A 360 -0.66 9.80 -14.35
C ILE A 360 -2.00 9.14 -14.66
N GLU A 361 -2.16 8.60 -15.87
CA GLU A 361 -3.34 7.82 -16.26
C GLU A 361 -3.00 6.32 -16.27
N PRO A 362 -3.53 5.51 -15.32
CA PRO A 362 -3.27 4.08 -15.31
C PRO A 362 -3.79 3.40 -16.59
N PRO A 363 -3.00 2.52 -17.22
CA PRO A 363 -3.37 1.86 -18.48
C PRO A 363 -4.57 0.90 -18.33
N ASN A 364 -4.88 0.51 -17.09
CA ASN A 364 -5.97 -0.38 -16.72
C ASN A 364 -7.00 0.31 -15.80
N LYS A 365 -7.21 1.63 -15.95
CA LYS A 365 -8.12 2.44 -15.12
C LYS A 365 -9.49 1.80 -14.88
N ASP A 366 -10.12 1.24 -15.91
CA ASP A 366 -11.44 0.59 -15.82
C ASP A 366 -11.43 -0.77 -15.09
N SER A 367 -10.24 -1.28 -14.76
CA SER A 367 -10.05 -2.53 -14.02
C SER A 367 -9.61 -2.31 -12.57
N LEU A 368 -9.43 -1.05 -12.13
CA LEU A 368 -9.19 -0.72 -10.74
C LEU A 368 -10.49 -0.77 -9.93
N ASP A 369 -10.41 -1.24 -8.69
CA ASP A 369 -11.52 -1.16 -7.73
C ASP A 369 -11.42 0.11 -6.86
N GLY A 370 -10.23 0.72 -6.84
CA GLY A 370 -9.98 2.04 -6.28
C GLY A 370 -10.67 3.17 -7.07
N ILE A 371 -11.09 4.20 -6.34
CA ILE A 371 -11.69 5.42 -6.85
C ILE A 371 -10.88 6.57 -6.28
N SER A 372 -10.31 7.42 -7.14
CA SER A 372 -9.57 8.60 -6.68
C SER A 372 -10.45 9.49 -5.80
N PHE A 373 -9.93 9.89 -4.64
CA PHE A 373 -10.53 10.92 -3.79
C PHE A 373 -9.76 12.24 -3.84
N TRP A 374 -8.80 12.36 -4.75
CA TRP A 374 -8.04 13.60 -4.96
C TRP A 374 -8.92 14.83 -5.23
N PRO A 375 -10.04 14.73 -5.97
CA PRO A 375 -10.96 15.86 -6.12
C PRO A 375 -11.56 16.33 -4.79
N GLN A 376 -11.86 15.41 -3.85
CA GLN A 376 -12.33 15.75 -2.51
C GLN A 376 -11.21 16.37 -1.68
N ALA A 377 -10.01 15.78 -1.72
CA ALA A 377 -8.84 16.27 -0.99
C ALA A 377 -8.49 17.71 -1.35
N THR A 378 -8.55 18.04 -2.64
CA THR A 378 -8.23 19.38 -3.18
C THR A 378 -9.43 20.34 -3.18
N GLY A 379 -10.59 19.91 -2.70
CA GLY A 379 -11.82 20.73 -2.68
C GLY A 379 -12.45 21.00 -4.06
N ARG A 380 -12.03 20.27 -5.10
CA ARG A 380 -12.62 20.33 -6.45
C ARG A 380 -13.97 19.59 -6.53
N ALA A 381 -14.22 18.66 -5.62
CA ALA A 381 -15.49 17.95 -5.47
C ALA A 381 -15.95 17.99 -4.01
N SER A 382 -17.27 17.87 -3.83
CA SER A 382 -17.91 17.73 -2.51
C SER A 382 -18.57 16.37 -2.39
N GLY A 383 -18.89 15.96 -1.16
CA GLY A 383 -19.47 14.65 -0.87
C GLY A 383 -18.46 13.51 -0.91
N GLU A 384 -18.97 12.30 -0.71
CA GLU A 384 -18.15 11.09 -0.61
C GLU A 384 -17.93 10.46 -1.99
N HIS A 385 -16.70 10.06 -2.29
CA HIS A 385 -16.37 9.39 -3.56
C HIS A 385 -16.88 7.93 -3.61
N ARG A 386 -17.10 7.30 -2.45
CA ARG A 386 -17.66 5.93 -2.35
C ARG A 386 -18.70 5.84 -1.24
N LYS A 387 -19.64 4.92 -1.43
CA LYS A 387 -20.74 4.66 -0.49
C LYS A 387 -20.56 3.37 0.32
N TRP A 388 -19.67 2.49 -0.11
CA TRP A 388 -19.44 1.18 0.50
C TRP A 388 -18.03 0.69 0.21
N ILE A 389 -17.62 -0.33 0.95
CA ILE A 389 -16.38 -1.07 0.76
C ILE A 389 -16.74 -2.56 0.65
N TYR A 390 -16.18 -3.24 -0.34
CA TYR A 390 -16.20 -4.69 -0.49
C TYR A 390 -14.81 -5.24 -0.18
N THR A 391 -14.76 -6.39 0.50
CA THR A 391 -13.52 -7.05 0.85
C THR A 391 -13.66 -8.56 0.65
N TRP A 392 -12.74 -9.13 -0.15
CA TRP A 392 -12.45 -10.57 -0.18
C TRP A 392 -11.16 -10.84 0.58
N TYR A 393 -11.19 -11.62 1.65
CA TYR A 393 -10.03 -11.85 2.51
C TYR A 393 -9.81 -13.34 2.79
N ASN A 394 -8.58 -13.82 2.57
CA ASN A 394 -8.19 -15.21 2.85
C ASN A 394 -6.96 -15.33 3.77
N GLY A 395 -6.68 -14.29 4.55
CA GLY A 395 -5.52 -14.27 5.45
C GLY A 395 -4.20 -14.49 4.70
N ASN A 396 -3.43 -15.46 5.18
CA ASN A 396 -2.17 -15.89 4.58
C ASN A 396 -2.28 -17.25 3.88
N ASN A 397 -3.50 -17.73 3.61
CA ASN A 397 -3.71 -18.99 2.88
C ASN A 397 -3.47 -18.79 1.37
N LYS A 398 -3.44 -19.88 0.62
CA LYS A 398 -3.43 -19.81 -0.85
C LYS A 398 -4.82 -19.40 -1.34
N SER A 399 -4.89 -18.68 -2.45
CA SER A 399 -6.16 -18.23 -3.05
C SER A 399 -7.03 -19.40 -3.53
N THR A 400 -6.45 -20.58 -3.72
CA THR A 400 -7.14 -21.84 -3.99
C THR A 400 -7.77 -22.49 -2.76
N ASP A 401 -7.42 -22.06 -1.55
CA ASP A 401 -8.06 -22.47 -0.30
C ASP A 401 -9.30 -21.61 -0.04
N LEU A 402 -10.42 -22.01 -0.65
CA LEU A 402 -11.69 -21.29 -0.54
C LEU A 402 -12.41 -21.50 0.81
N ASP A 403 -11.98 -22.49 1.60
CA ASP A 403 -12.62 -22.85 2.88
C ASP A 403 -12.46 -21.77 3.96
N ASN A 404 -11.44 -20.91 3.83
CA ASN A 404 -11.07 -19.88 4.79
C ASN A 404 -11.37 -18.46 4.30
N VAL A 405 -11.98 -18.33 3.11
CA VAL A 405 -12.37 -17.05 2.54
C VAL A 405 -13.45 -16.40 3.40
N ILE A 406 -13.26 -15.12 3.67
CA ILE A 406 -14.22 -14.25 4.32
C ILE A 406 -14.50 -13.10 3.36
N GLU A 407 -15.74 -13.03 2.88
CA GLU A 407 -16.22 -11.93 2.05
C GLU A 407 -17.20 -11.08 2.84
N TYR A 408 -17.08 -9.76 2.70
CA TYR A 408 -18.02 -8.82 3.31
C TYR A 408 -18.10 -7.52 2.53
N ALA A 409 -19.22 -6.84 2.70
CA ALA A 409 -19.41 -5.47 2.28
C ALA A 409 -19.89 -4.63 3.47
N PHE A 410 -19.45 -3.37 3.55
CA PHE A 410 -19.85 -2.49 4.63
C PHE A 410 -19.97 -1.02 4.21
N THR A 411 -20.74 -0.31 5.01
CA THR A 411 -20.89 1.15 5.10
C THR A 411 -20.39 1.59 6.47
N LYS A 412 -20.44 2.89 6.80
CA LYS A 412 -20.09 3.35 8.15
C LYS A 412 -21.05 2.79 9.21
N GLU A 413 -22.28 2.49 8.82
CA GLU A 413 -23.35 2.10 9.72
C GLU A 413 -23.57 0.58 9.79
N PHE A 414 -23.38 -0.13 8.69
CA PHE A 414 -23.76 -1.54 8.58
C PHE A 414 -22.73 -2.39 7.86
N LYS A 415 -22.66 -3.66 8.24
CA LYS A 415 -21.78 -4.65 7.63
C LYS A 415 -22.45 -5.98 7.42
N ARG A 416 -22.27 -6.57 6.24
CA ARG A 416 -22.78 -7.89 5.87
C ARG A 416 -21.62 -8.77 5.42
N TYR A 417 -21.52 -9.94 6.06
CA TYR A 417 -20.66 -11.03 5.61
C TYR A 417 -21.45 -11.97 4.70
N ALA A 418 -20.79 -12.45 3.64
CA ALA A 418 -21.31 -13.54 2.82
C ALA A 418 -21.41 -14.85 3.63
N PRO A 419 -22.20 -15.82 3.14
CA PRO A 419 -22.12 -17.21 3.56
C PRO A 419 -20.68 -17.71 3.73
N SER A 420 -20.42 -18.43 4.82
CA SER A 420 -19.12 -19.02 5.11
C SER A 420 -19.29 -20.38 5.79
N LYS A 421 -18.21 -21.16 5.89
CA LYS A 421 -18.21 -22.45 6.58
C LYS A 421 -18.70 -22.38 8.03
N LEU A 422 -18.36 -21.30 8.74
CA LEU A 422 -18.80 -21.10 10.13
C LEU A 422 -20.24 -20.59 10.21
N TYR A 423 -20.67 -19.78 9.25
CA TYR A 423 -22.00 -19.18 9.20
C TYR A 423 -22.57 -19.31 7.79
N PRO A 424 -23.24 -20.44 7.48
CA PRO A 424 -23.76 -20.72 6.13
C PRO A 424 -24.76 -19.68 5.61
N GLU A 425 -25.46 -18.98 6.50
CA GLU A 425 -26.42 -17.92 6.13
C GLU A 425 -25.77 -16.52 6.04
N GLY A 426 -24.47 -16.42 6.26
CA GLY A 426 -23.76 -15.16 6.43
C GLY A 426 -24.03 -14.52 7.79
N ARG A 427 -23.64 -13.24 7.93
CA ARG A 427 -23.78 -12.48 9.19
C ARG A 427 -24.04 -11.00 8.90
N PHE A 428 -24.70 -10.30 9.82
CA PHE A 428 -25.04 -8.88 9.65
C PHE A 428 -24.92 -8.10 10.97
N PHE A 429 -24.35 -6.90 10.92
CA PHE A 429 -24.04 -6.08 12.09
C PHE A 429 -24.43 -4.61 11.86
N ASP A 430 -24.86 -3.95 12.94
CA ASP A 430 -25.11 -2.50 13.03
C ASP A 430 -23.93 -1.86 13.78
N LEU A 431 -22.98 -1.30 13.02
CA LEU A 431 -21.69 -0.80 13.53
C LEU A 431 -21.85 0.45 14.40
N ARG A 432 -23.00 1.14 14.31
CA ARG A 432 -23.31 2.32 15.15
C ARG A 432 -23.42 1.96 16.62
N THR A 433 -23.88 0.75 16.91
CA THR A 433 -24.06 0.22 18.27
C THR A 433 -23.16 -0.95 18.60
N ASP A 434 -22.57 -1.59 17.59
CA ASP A 434 -21.78 -2.82 17.71
C ASP A 434 -20.52 -2.77 16.83
N LEU A 435 -19.67 -1.77 17.09
CA LEU A 435 -18.44 -1.52 16.32
C LEU A 435 -17.47 -2.73 16.32
N PHE A 436 -17.49 -3.51 17.40
CA PHE A 436 -16.64 -4.69 17.55
C PHE A 436 -17.33 -6.00 17.12
N GLU A 437 -18.52 -5.93 16.53
CA GLU A 437 -19.22 -7.07 15.94
C GLU A 437 -19.38 -8.24 16.93
N GLU A 438 -19.97 -7.95 18.09
CA GLU A 438 -20.22 -8.88 19.21
C GLU A 438 -21.70 -9.23 19.40
N ALA A 439 -22.60 -8.70 18.57
CA ALA A 439 -24.01 -9.03 18.59
C ALA A 439 -24.31 -10.47 18.12
N GLY A 440 -25.41 -11.04 18.64
CA GLY A 440 -25.94 -12.34 18.27
C GLY A 440 -26.05 -13.32 19.44
N THR A 441 -26.76 -14.43 19.24
CA THR A 441 -26.98 -15.46 20.27
C THR A 441 -25.91 -16.54 20.30
N GLU A 442 -25.19 -16.70 19.20
CA GLU A 442 -24.12 -17.70 19.03
C GLU A 442 -22.78 -17.04 18.72
N LYS A 443 -21.70 -17.64 19.23
CA LYS A 443 -20.33 -17.35 18.80
C LYS A 443 -19.57 -18.64 18.50
N LYS A 444 -18.79 -18.64 17.41
CA LYS A 444 -18.00 -19.77 16.94
C LYS A 444 -16.52 -19.42 16.94
N LYS A 445 -15.68 -20.35 17.39
CA LYS A 445 -14.22 -20.18 17.41
C LYS A 445 -13.69 -20.24 15.98
N VAL A 446 -12.79 -19.33 15.63
CA VAL A 446 -12.14 -19.32 14.32
C VAL A 446 -11.10 -20.46 14.26
N PRO A 447 -11.19 -21.40 13.30
CA PRO A 447 -10.20 -22.46 13.16
C PRO A 447 -8.80 -21.87 12.88
N LYS A 448 -7.75 -22.51 13.43
CA LYS A 448 -6.33 -22.18 13.19
C LYS A 448 -5.88 -20.76 13.60
N VAL A 449 -6.77 -19.93 14.17
CA VAL A 449 -6.42 -18.61 14.71
C VAL A 449 -6.66 -18.61 16.22
N TRP A 450 -5.58 -18.45 16.98
CA TRP A 450 -5.65 -18.59 18.44
C TRP A 450 -6.55 -17.52 19.06
N ASN A 451 -7.43 -17.94 19.98
CA ASN A 451 -8.33 -17.09 20.77
C ASN A 451 -9.23 -16.10 20.01
N LYS A 452 -9.50 -16.32 18.71
CA LYS A 452 -10.46 -15.50 17.95
C LYS A 452 -11.83 -16.16 17.81
N TRP A 453 -12.86 -15.33 17.88
CA TRP A 453 -14.27 -15.73 17.84
C TRP A 453 -15.04 -14.85 16.86
N HIS A 454 -15.95 -15.48 16.12
CA HIS A 454 -16.95 -14.80 15.31
C HIS A 454 -18.30 -14.91 15.99
N TYR A 455 -19.03 -13.81 16.08
CA TYR A 455 -20.41 -13.78 16.55
C TYR A 455 -21.36 -13.93 15.37
N SER A 456 -22.58 -14.40 15.63
CA SER A 456 -23.63 -14.65 14.64
C SER A 456 -24.18 -13.39 13.98
N GLY A 457 -24.12 -12.24 14.66
CA GLY A 457 -24.75 -11.00 14.21
C GLY A 457 -26.25 -10.97 14.51
N LEU A 458 -26.93 -9.97 13.94
CA LEU A 458 -28.36 -9.74 14.14
C LEU A 458 -29.20 -10.84 13.48
N ASP A 459 -30.32 -11.18 14.12
CA ASP A 459 -31.34 -12.08 13.58
C ASP A 459 -32.03 -11.42 12.38
N VAL A 460 -31.78 -11.94 11.17
CA VAL A 460 -32.27 -11.37 9.91
C VAL A 460 -33.80 -11.32 9.84
N SER A 461 -34.50 -12.18 10.59
CA SER A 461 -35.96 -12.19 10.66
C SER A 461 -36.56 -11.05 11.51
N LYS A 462 -35.72 -10.38 12.32
CA LYS A 462 -36.11 -9.33 13.27
C LYS A 462 -35.52 -7.96 12.95
N LEU A 463 -34.94 -7.78 11.76
CA LEU A 463 -34.35 -6.51 11.36
C LEU A 463 -35.40 -5.41 11.28
N THR A 464 -35.01 -4.21 11.70
CA THR A 464 -35.81 -3.01 11.42
C THR A 464 -35.90 -2.76 9.91
N PRO A 465 -36.86 -1.94 9.42
CA PRO A 465 -36.94 -1.62 8.00
C PRO A 465 -35.66 -0.99 7.42
N GLU A 466 -34.93 -0.20 8.22
CA GLU A 466 -33.63 0.36 7.84
C GLU A 466 -32.57 -0.74 7.69
N GLN A 467 -32.41 -1.56 8.72
CA GLN A 467 -31.47 -2.67 8.74
C GLN A 467 -31.74 -3.66 7.60
N LYS A 468 -33.01 -3.95 7.30
CA LYS A 468 -33.37 -4.83 6.19
C LYS A 468 -32.95 -4.26 4.83
N ARG A 469 -33.16 -2.95 4.60
CA ARG A 469 -32.69 -2.30 3.36
C ARG A 469 -31.16 -2.34 3.26
N ALA A 470 -30.45 -2.11 4.36
CA ALA A 470 -28.99 -2.19 4.39
C ALA A 470 -28.50 -3.63 4.14
N TYR A 471 -29.11 -4.63 4.79
CA TYR A 471 -28.82 -6.04 4.58
C TYR A 471 -28.99 -6.41 3.10
N ASP A 472 -30.14 -6.11 2.48
CA ASP A 472 -30.40 -6.43 1.09
C ASP A 472 -29.46 -5.67 0.13
N GLY A 473 -29.18 -4.40 0.39
CA GLY A 473 -28.26 -3.58 -0.40
C GLY A 473 -26.82 -4.08 -0.38
N LEU A 474 -26.30 -4.41 0.80
CA LEU A 474 -24.96 -5.02 0.94
C LEU A 474 -24.90 -6.42 0.33
N GLY A 475 -26.01 -7.15 0.31
CA GLY A 475 -26.12 -8.43 -0.40
C GLY A 475 -25.88 -8.30 -1.89
N LYS A 476 -26.50 -7.30 -2.52
CA LYS A 476 -26.30 -7.02 -3.94
C LYS A 476 -24.84 -6.66 -4.27
N ILE A 477 -24.16 -5.95 -3.36
CA ILE A 477 -22.74 -5.63 -3.53
C ILE A 477 -21.89 -6.91 -3.51
N LEU A 478 -22.18 -7.83 -2.59
CA LEU A 478 -21.51 -9.14 -2.55
C LEU A 478 -21.74 -9.93 -3.85
N GLU A 479 -22.98 -9.99 -4.32
CA GLU A 479 -23.35 -10.69 -5.57
C GLU A 479 -22.65 -10.07 -6.80
N GLN A 480 -22.54 -8.74 -6.86
CA GLN A 480 -21.89 -8.02 -7.96
C GLN A 480 -20.38 -8.24 -8.02
N ASN A 481 -19.74 -8.55 -6.89
CA ASN A 481 -18.30 -8.80 -6.80
C ASN A 481 -17.93 -10.28 -6.86
N ALA A 482 -18.90 -11.17 -7.13
CA ALA A 482 -18.63 -12.61 -7.25
C ALA A 482 -17.58 -12.90 -8.34
N TYR A 483 -16.76 -13.94 -8.11
CA TYR A 483 -15.72 -14.34 -9.05
C TYR A 483 -16.28 -14.80 -10.40
N VAL A 484 -15.78 -14.22 -11.48
CA VAL A 484 -16.07 -14.58 -12.87
C VAL A 484 -14.76 -14.94 -13.58
N PRO A 485 -14.58 -16.19 -14.04
CA PRO A 485 -13.34 -16.62 -14.68
C PRO A 485 -13.20 -16.03 -16.08
N VAL A 486 -11.95 -15.80 -16.50
CA VAL A 486 -11.62 -15.53 -17.90
C VAL A 486 -11.96 -16.78 -18.74
N LYS A 487 -12.51 -16.56 -19.93
CA LYS A 487 -12.86 -17.63 -20.89
C LYS A 487 -12.14 -17.48 -22.22
N ARG A 488 -11.75 -16.26 -22.59
CA ARG A 488 -11.04 -15.97 -23.84
C ARG A 488 -10.27 -14.66 -23.76
N LEU A 489 -9.11 -14.63 -24.40
CA LEU A 489 -8.33 -13.43 -24.67
C LEU A 489 -8.35 -13.09 -26.17
N GLN A 490 -8.15 -11.82 -26.50
CA GLN A 490 -8.01 -11.37 -27.88
C GLN A 490 -7.11 -10.15 -27.95
N ILE A 491 -5.91 -10.32 -28.50
CA ILE A 491 -5.05 -9.19 -28.83
C ILE A 491 -5.67 -8.46 -30.04
N VAL A 492 -5.98 -7.18 -29.85
CA VAL A 492 -6.51 -6.31 -30.90
C VAL A 492 -5.33 -5.71 -31.66
N ARG A 493 -5.29 -5.96 -32.97
CA ARG A 493 -4.23 -5.46 -33.84
C ARG A 493 -4.68 -4.19 -34.54
N GLY A 494 -4.03 -3.06 -34.26
CA GLY A 494 -3.98 -1.93 -35.19
C GLY A 494 -3.08 -2.28 -36.39
N GLU A 495 -3.53 -2.02 -37.62
CA GLU A 495 -2.81 -2.34 -38.87
C GLU A 495 -1.60 -1.42 -39.15
N VAL A 496 -0.60 -1.40 -38.25
CA VAL A 496 0.63 -0.63 -38.46
C VAL A 496 1.85 -1.56 -38.38
N PRO A 497 2.75 -1.57 -39.38
CA PRO A 497 4.00 -2.31 -39.35
C PRO A 497 4.97 -1.73 -38.32
N LEU A 498 5.66 -2.59 -37.56
CA LEU A 498 6.69 -2.20 -36.59
C LEU A 498 8.03 -2.04 -37.31
N ARG A 499 8.80 -1.00 -37.00
CA ARG A 499 10.17 -0.80 -37.52
C ARG A 499 11.20 -1.03 -36.42
N VAL A 500 12.46 -1.25 -36.80
CA VAL A 500 13.57 -1.26 -35.84
C VAL A 500 13.64 0.09 -35.11
N GLY A 501 13.75 0.06 -33.79
CA GLY A 501 13.69 1.23 -32.89
C GLY A 501 12.28 1.78 -32.64
N GLY A 502 11.27 1.30 -33.36
CA GLY A 502 9.88 1.72 -33.16
C GLY A 502 9.21 0.96 -32.01
N THR A 503 8.21 1.59 -31.39
CA THR A 503 7.36 0.97 -30.37
C THR A 503 5.91 0.86 -30.85
N LYS A 504 5.15 -0.06 -30.23
CA LYS A 504 3.72 -0.24 -30.51
C LYS A 504 2.98 -0.77 -29.29
N GLN A 505 1.95 -0.06 -28.85
CA GLN A 505 1.01 -0.55 -27.84
C GLN A 505 0.11 -1.66 -28.40
N LEU A 506 0.04 -2.79 -27.70
CA LEU A 506 -0.97 -3.81 -27.91
C LEU A 506 -2.09 -3.67 -26.87
N GLU A 507 -3.33 -3.91 -27.31
CA GLU A 507 -4.49 -4.03 -26.42
C GLU A 507 -4.93 -5.49 -26.39
N CYS A 508 -5.25 -6.01 -25.19
CA CYS A 508 -5.84 -7.34 -25.04
C CYS A 508 -7.26 -7.22 -24.47
N ARG A 509 -8.25 -7.68 -25.23
CA ARG A 509 -9.64 -7.79 -24.77
C ARG A 509 -9.85 -9.11 -24.05
N ILE A 510 -10.49 -9.01 -22.87
CA ILE A 510 -10.74 -10.13 -21.96
C ILE A 510 -12.24 -10.44 -21.98
N TYR A 511 -12.59 -11.72 -22.13
CA TYR A 511 -13.97 -12.17 -22.18
C TYR A 511 -14.26 -13.22 -21.09
N PRO A 512 -15.43 -13.13 -20.40
CA PRO A 512 -16.42 -12.07 -20.54
C PRO A 512 -15.90 -10.71 -20.03
N ALA A 513 -16.53 -9.61 -20.46
CA ALA A 513 -16.06 -8.27 -20.14
C ALA A 513 -16.06 -7.97 -18.62
N ASN A 514 -16.83 -8.72 -17.83
CA ASN A 514 -16.88 -8.64 -16.38
C ASN A 514 -16.02 -9.71 -15.67
N ALA A 515 -15.07 -10.35 -16.34
CA ALA A 515 -14.14 -11.27 -15.69
C ALA A 515 -13.39 -10.57 -14.54
N THR A 516 -13.19 -11.28 -13.43
CA THR A 516 -12.65 -10.72 -12.18
C THR A 516 -11.13 -10.55 -12.25
N ARG A 517 -10.40 -11.63 -12.56
CA ARG A 517 -8.93 -11.66 -12.65
C ARG A 517 -8.48 -11.32 -14.07
N ARG A 518 -8.18 -10.04 -14.29
CA ARG A 518 -7.94 -9.46 -15.61
C ARG A 518 -6.46 -9.22 -15.95
N GLY A 519 -5.55 -9.65 -15.07
CA GLY A 519 -4.12 -9.52 -15.33
C GLY A 519 -3.71 -10.29 -16.60
N ILE A 520 -2.75 -9.73 -17.33
CA ILE A 520 -2.19 -10.32 -18.55
C ILE A 520 -0.68 -10.42 -18.41
N ILE A 521 -0.12 -11.58 -18.79
CA ILE A 521 1.31 -11.73 -19.01
C ILE A 521 1.56 -11.65 -20.51
N TRP A 522 2.49 -10.79 -20.90
CA TRP A 522 2.95 -10.64 -22.27
C TRP A 522 4.26 -11.39 -22.47
N GLN A 523 4.37 -12.11 -23.58
CA GLN A 523 5.59 -12.82 -23.97
C GLN A 523 5.90 -12.59 -25.44
N SER A 524 7.18 -12.46 -25.75
CA SER A 524 7.69 -12.50 -27.12
C SER A 524 8.37 -13.84 -27.38
N SER A 525 8.09 -14.43 -28.55
CA SER A 525 8.75 -15.67 -28.98
C SER A 525 10.25 -15.48 -29.29
N ASP A 526 10.69 -14.24 -29.56
CA ASP A 526 12.09 -13.87 -29.74
C ASP A 526 12.27 -12.39 -29.34
N PRO A 527 12.60 -12.12 -28.05
CA PRO A 527 12.85 -10.77 -27.55
C PRO A 527 13.98 -10.04 -28.29
N SER A 528 14.88 -10.74 -28.98
CA SER A 528 15.95 -10.12 -29.76
C SER A 528 15.47 -9.57 -31.12
N ILE A 529 14.28 -9.96 -31.58
CA ILE A 529 13.57 -9.36 -32.73
C ILE A 529 12.66 -8.23 -32.23
N ALA A 530 11.80 -8.51 -31.27
CA ALA A 530 11.01 -7.51 -30.58
C ALA A 530 10.71 -7.96 -29.15
N SER A 531 10.88 -7.07 -28.18
CA SER A 531 10.45 -7.32 -26.79
C SER A 531 9.04 -6.78 -26.57
N VAL A 532 8.35 -7.26 -25.56
CA VAL A 532 7.08 -6.70 -25.08
C VAL A 532 7.20 -6.51 -23.57
N ASP A 533 6.82 -5.33 -23.07
CA ASP A 533 6.82 -5.06 -21.63
C ASP A 533 5.48 -5.44 -20.97
N LYS A 534 5.39 -5.27 -19.65
CA LYS A 534 4.18 -5.57 -18.88
C LYS A 534 2.99 -4.68 -19.24
N PHE A 535 3.23 -3.52 -19.83
CA PHE A 535 2.19 -2.61 -20.31
C PHE A 535 1.65 -3.04 -21.69
N GLY A 536 2.28 -4.02 -22.35
CA GLY A 536 1.93 -4.45 -23.69
C GLY A 536 2.56 -3.59 -24.78
N VAL A 537 3.57 -2.76 -24.45
CA VAL A 537 4.35 -2.00 -25.43
C VAL A 537 5.39 -2.93 -26.05
N VAL A 538 5.30 -3.10 -27.37
CA VAL A 538 6.25 -3.89 -28.16
C VAL A 538 7.32 -2.98 -28.73
N THR A 539 8.60 -3.28 -28.50
CA THR A 539 9.74 -2.55 -29.06
C THR A 539 10.46 -3.40 -30.09
N GLY A 540 10.59 -2.90 -31.33
CA GLY A 540 11.29 -3.60 -32.40
C GLY A 540 12.80 -3.40 -32.32
N HIS A 541 13.57 -4.49 -32.22
CA HIS A 541 15.03 -4.45 -32.09
C HIS A 541 15.77 -4.84 -33.36
N ARG A 542 15.24 -5.85 -34.06
CA ARG A 542 15.87 -6.39 -35.27
C ARG A 542 14.82 -6.77 -36.29
N LYS A 543 15.14 -6.61 -37.58
CA LYS A 543 14.29 -7.09 -38.67
C LYS A 543 14.02 -8.58 -38.50
N GLY A 544 12.75 -8.98 -38.54
CA GLY A 544 12.35 -10.38 -38.36
C GLY A 544 10.84 -10.54 -38.25
N ASN A 545 10.41 -11.79 -38.08
CA ASN A 545 9.05 -12.10 -37.66
C ASN A 545 9.10 -12.62 -36.24
N VAL A 546 8.16 -12.22 -35.42
CA VAL A 546 8.05 -12.61 -34.02
C VAL A 546 6.58 -12.79 -33.67
N GLU A 547 6.31 -13.69 -32.74
CA GLU A 547 4.98 -13.87 -32.19
C GLU A 547 4.92 -13.23 -30.80
N ILE A 548 3.89 -12.41 -30.58
CA ILE A 548 3.59 -11.86 -29.26
C ILE A 548 2.35 -12.57 -28.73
N THR A 549 2.48 -13.16 -27.54
CA THR A 549 1.42 -13.92 -26.88
C THR A 549 1.00 -13.22 -25.60
N ALA A 550 -0.32 -13.16 -25.38
CA ALA A 550 -0.93 -12.75 -24.13
C ALA A 550 -1.52 -13.98 -23.43
N TYR A 551 -1.20 -14.16 -22.16
CA TYR A 551 -1.73 -15.23 -21.30
C TYR A 551 -2.59 -14.64 -20.18
N SER A 552 -3.65 -15.36 -19.80
CA SER A 552 -4.53 -14.93 -18.71
C SER A 552 -3.85 -15.09 -17.35
N TRP A 553 -4.22 -14.27 -16.36
CA TRP A 553 -3.69 -14.34 -14.99
C TRP A 553 -3.75 -15.76 -14.40
N ASP A 554 -4.87 -16.47 -14.58
CA ASP A 554 -5.08 -17.80 -13.98
C ASP A 554 -4.22 -18.89 -14.67
N ASP A 555 -3.78 -18.64 -15.90
CA ASP A 555 -3.01 -19.60 -16.72
C ASP A 555 -1.50 -19.29 -16.72
N ALA A 556 -1.14 -18.01 -16.58
CA ALA A 556 0.21 -17.48 -16.70
C ALA A 556 1.04 -17.60 -15.41
N MET A 557 1.04 -18.76 -14.76
CA MET A 557 1.58 -18.92 -13.40
C MET A 557 3.03 -19.41 -13.37
N PRO A 558 4.05 -18.58 -13.12
CA PRO A 558 5.15 -18.96 -12.27
C PRO A 558 4.67 -18.68 -10.86
N LEU A 559 4.95 -19.61 -9.98
CA LEU A 559 4.94 -19.26 -8.59
C LEU A 559 6.11 -18.28 -8.43
N ALA A 560 5.80 -17.01 -8.22
CA ALA A 560 6.73 -16.08 -7.61
C ALA A 560 6.98 -16.56 -6.18
N ASP A 561 7.74 -17.64 -6.08
CA ASP A 561 8.08 -18.39 -4.87
C ASP A 561 9.46 -19.06 -5.00
N HIS A 562 10.24 -18.64 -6.00
CA HIS A 562 11.59 -19.12 -6.31
C HIS A 562 11.71 -20.60 -6.72
N LYS A 563 10.62 -21.28 -7.12
CA LYS A 563 10.67 -22.71 -7.49
C LYS A 563 10.70 -23.02 -8.98
N SER A 564 9.97 -22.25 -9.80
CA SER A 564 9.88 -22.47 -11.25
C SER A 564 10.89 -21.62 -12.04
N GLU A 565 11.35 -22.12 -13.18
CA GLU A 565 12.26 -21.41 -14.09
C GLU A 565 11.52 -20.40 -14.99
N GLU A 566 10.31 -20.78 -15.44
CA GLU A 566 9.45 -19.98 -16.33
C GLU A 566 7.99 -19.95 -15.85
N PHE A 567 7.21 -19.04 -16.44
CA PHE A 567 5.75 -18.94 -16.28
C PHE A 567 5.08 -20.19 -16.88
N ARG A 568 4.04 -20.74 -16.26
CA ARG A 568 3.11 -21.63 -16.98
C ARG A 568 2.49 -20.85 -18.14
N THR A 569 2.37 -21.49 -19.29
CA THR A 569 1.86 -20.92 -20.54
C THR A 569 0.80 -21.82 -21.18
N ASP A 570 0.34 -22.83 -20.46
CA ASP A 570 -0.79 -23.67 -20.82
C ASP A 570 -2.10 -23.01 -20.36
N GLY A 571 -3.09 -22.91 -21.26
CA GLY A 571 -4.42 -22.36 -20.92
C GLY A 571 -4.91 -21.30 -21.88
N ILE A 572 -5.68 -20.32 -21.38
CA ILE A 572 -6.28 -19.26 -22.19
C ILE A 572 -5.20 -18.26 -22.60
N GLN A 573 -4.95 -18.23 -23.91
CA GLN A 573 -3.98 -17.36 -24.54
C GLN A 573 -4.48 -16.85 -25.89
N HIS A 574 -3.84 -15.80 -26.39
CA HIS A 574 -4.00 -15.35 -27.76
C HIS A 574 -2.67 -14.81 -28.28
N SER A 575 -2.31 -15.16 -29.51
CA SER A 575 -1.05 -14.78 -30.13
C SER A 575 -1.26 -13.98 -31.41
N VAL A 576 -0.36 -13.05 -31.68
CA VAL A 576 -0.32 -12.30 -32.94
C VAL A 576 1.08 -12.31 -33.54
N LYS A 577 1.15 -12.53 -34.85
CA LYS A 577 2.40 -12.43 -35.60
C LYS A 577 2.67 -10.97 -35.96
N LEU A 578 3.86 -10.49 -35.59
CA LEU A 578 4.39 -9.18 -35.92
C LEU A 578 5.60 -9.33 -36.84
N ARG A 579 5.71 -8.40 -37.78
CA ARG A 579 6.88 -8.26 -38.64
C ARG A 579 7.58 -6.95 -38.29
N VAL A 580 8.84 -7.05 -37.89
CA VAL A 580 9.73 -5.90 -37.71
C VAL A 580 10.42 -5.63 -39.05
N SER A 581 10.16 -4.46 -39.59
CA SER A 581 10.75 -3.95 -40.83
C SER A 581 11.95 -3.04 -40.54
N LYS A 582 12.73 -2.73 -41.58
CA LYS A 582 13.87 -1.81 -41.45
C LYS A 582 13.43 -0.41 -41.05
#